data_AF-A0A2J8V2E5-F1
#
_entry.id   AF-A0A2J8V2E5-F1
#
_cell.length_a   1.000
_cell.length_b   1.000
_cell.length_c   1.000
_cell.angle_alpha   90.00
_cell.angle_beta   90.00
_cell.angle_gamma   90.00
#
_symmetry.space_group_name_H-M   'P 1'
#
loop_
_entity.id
_entity.type
_entity.pdbx_description
1 polymer ?
#
loop_
_entity_poly.entity_id
_entity_poly.type
_entity_poly.pdbx_seq_one_letter_code
_entity_poly.pdbx_strand_id
1 'polypeptide(L)'
;VFVELVPWADRSRENNLVSGGETLPGLRHHLSSTQAQTATREVHVSGTSEVSAGPDRAQVVVRVSSTKEAAAEAKKSVCRRLDYITQSLQQQGVQAENITVTKDFRRVENAYHMEAEVCITFTEFGKMQNICNFLVEKLDSSVVISPPQFYHTPGSVENLRNSWNPSSTSQPTITPR
;
A
#
# COMPACT_ATOMS: atom_id res chain seq x y z
N VAL A 1 0.22 -0.52 14.36
CA VAL A 1 -0.59 0.61 14.85
C VAL A 1 -1.89 0.60 14.08
N PHE A 2 -2.97 0.14 14.71
CA PHE A 2 -4.31 0.14 14.11
C PHE A 2 -4.89 1.56 14.22
N VAL A 3 -5.47 2.07 13.13
CA VAL A 3 -6.23 3.33 13.14
C VAL A 3 -7.69 2.97 12.99
N GLU A 4 -8.42 3.11 14.09
CA GLU A 4 -9.87 2.98 14.19
C GLU A 4 -10.49 4.35 13.86
N LEU A 5 -11.25 4.43 12.77
CA LEU A 5 -12.01 5.62 12.39
C LEU A 5 -13.45 5.46 12.88
N VAL A 6 -13.79 6.21 13.93
CA VAL A 6 -15.16 6.35 14.46
C VAL A 6 -15.95 7.31 13.54
N PRO A 7 -17.17 6.97 13.08
CA PRO A 7 -18.00 7.88 12.30
C PRO A 7 -18.70 8.90 13.20
N TRP A 8 -18.58 10.20 12.90
CA TRP A 8 -19.40 11.22 13.54
C TRP A 8 -20.79 11.29 12.90
N ALA A 9 -21.78 11.15 13.77
CA ALA A 9 -23.19 11.21 13.49
C ALA A 9 -23.64 12.63 13.08
N ASP A 10 -24.59 12.62 12.16
CA ASP A 10 -25.46 13.71 11.73
C ASP A 10 -26.05 14.45 12.94
N ARG A 11 -25.72 15.75 13.10
CA ARG A 11 -26.30 16.60 14.14
C ARG A 11 -27.43 17.42 13.53
N SER A 12 -28.58 16.77 13.46
CA SER A 12 -29.87 17.38 13.16
C SER A 12 -30.18 18.56 14.11
N ARG A 13 -30.35 19.71 13.47
CA ARG A 13 -31.26 20.83 13.74
C ARG A 13 -32.23 20.65 14.92
N GLU A 14 -32.08 21.48 15.95
CA GLU A 14 -33.19 22.01 16.76
C GLU A 14 -32.72 23.20 17.61
N ASN A 15 -33.43 24.35 17.50
CA ASN A 15 -33.93 25.11 18.65
C ASN A 15 -34.83 26.29 18.19
N ASN A 16 -36.03 26.31 18.76
CA ASN A 16 -37.11 27.28 18.62
C ASN A 16 -36.85 28.59 19.39
N LEU A 17 -37.56 29.68 19.02
CA LEU A 17 -38.36 30.59 19.89
C LEU A 17 -38.38 32.06 19.39
N VAL A 18 -39.55 32.52 18.95
CA VAL A 18 -40.19 33.84 19.27
C VAL A 18 -41.62 33.77 18.67
N SER A 19 -42.73 33.64 19.41
CA SER A 19 -43.45 34.53 20.34
C SER A 19 -43.96 35.83 19.71
N GLY A 20 -45.30 35.94 19.54
CA GLY A 20 -46.01 37.22 19.38
C GLY A 20 -47.40 37.14 18.70
N GLY A 21 -48.47 37.13 19.51
CA GLY A 21 -49.82 37.70 19.28
C GLY A 21 -50.73 37.06 18.21
N GLU A 22 -52.07 37.01 18.25
CA GLU A 22 -53.16 37.46 19.13
C GLU A 22 -54.44 36.64 18.72
N THR A 23 -55.39 36.50 19.66
CA THR A 23 -56.79 35.99 19.59
C THR A 23 -57.63 36.49 18.38
N LEU A 24 -58.66 35.86 17.76
CA LEU A 24 -59.78 34.95 18.16
C LEU A 24 -60.55 34.50 16.84
N PRO A 25 -61.73 33.81 16.84
CA PRO A 25 -61.92 32.55 16.11
C PRO A 25 -62.90 32.57 14.92
N GLY A 26 -62.80 31.53 14.09
CA GLY A 26 -63.92 31.03 13.30
C GLY A 26 -63.66 30.98 11.80
N LEU A 27 -63.46 29.78 11.27
CA LEU A 27 -64.22 29.24 10.13
C LEU A 27 -63.64 27.89 9.72
N ARG A 28 -64.56 26.96 9.49
CA ARG A 28 -64.37 25.56 9.13
C ARG A 28 -63.38 25.43 7.97
N HIS A 29 -62.24 24.81 8.23
CA HIS A 29 -61.49 24.14 7.18
C HIS A 29 -61.33 22.68 7.54
N HIS A 30 -61.93 21.89 6.66
CA HIS A 30 -61.83 20.45 6.47
C HIS A 30 -60.71 19.76 7.23
N LEU A 31 -61.09 18.71 7.95
CA LEU A 31 -60.27 17.56 8.32
C LEU A 31 -59.05 17.48 7.41
N SER A 32 -57.90 17.97 7.90
CA SER A 32 -56.62 17.65 7.29
C SER A 32 -56.55 16.14 7.36
N SER A 33 -56.78 15.54 6.18
CA SER A 33 -56.44 14.18 5.84
C SER A 33 -55.26 13.81 6.70
N THR A 34 -55.46 12.81 7.56
CA THR A 34 -54.41 12.10 8.26
C THR A 34 -53.39 11.77 7.18
N GLN A 35 -52.37 12.63 7.05
CA GLN A 35 -51.20 12.33 6.27
C GLN A 35 -50.57 11.26 7.12
N ALA A 36 -51.03 10.03 6.90
CA ALA A 36 -50.34 8.84 7.30
C ALA A 36 -48.94 9.07 6.76
N GLN A 37 -48.07 9.57 7.62
CA GLN A 37 -46.65 9.38 7.50
C GLN A 37 -46.53 7.87 7.46
N THR A 38 -46.58 7.33 6.25
CA THR A 38 -46.13 5.99 5.96
C THR A 38 -44.67 6.05 6.33
N ALA A 39 -44.38 5.76 7.61
CA ALA A 39 -43.03 5.67 8.13
C ALA A 39 -42.29 4.74 7.16
N THR A 40 -41.40 5.34 6.37
CA THR A 40 -40.68 4.68 5.31
C THR A 40 -39.86 3.58 5.98
N ARG A 41 -40.27 2.33 5.79
CA ARG A 41 -39.59 1.17 6.38
C ARG A 41 -38.35 0.91 5.55
N GLU A 42 -37.19 1.34 6.04
CA GLU A 42 -35.91 1.12 5.38
C GLU A 42 -35.20 -0.11 5.95
N VAL A 43 -34.66 -0.94 5.06
CA VAL A 43 -33.82 -2.08 5.44
C VAL A 43 -32.41 -1.79 4.95
N HIS A 44 -31.49 -1.61 5.88
CA HIS A 44 -30.07 -1.45 5.58
C HIS A 44 -29.43 -2.83 5.46
N VAL A 45 -28.82 -3.11 4.31
CA VAL A 45 -28.09 -4.36 4.07
C VAL A 45 -26.64 -4.01 3.78
N SER A 46 -25.73 -4.58 4.56
CA SER A 46 -24.30 -4.58 4.27
C SER A 46 -23.90 -5.94 3.71
N GLY A 47 -23.20 -5.96 2.58
CA GLY A 47 -22.54 -7.14 2.05
C GLY A 47 -21.03 -6.98 2.17
N THR A 48 -20.32 -8.09 2.43
CA THR A 48 -18.86 -8.15 2.44
C THR A 48 -18.39 -9.11 1.36
N SER A 49 -17.27 -8.76 0.70
CA SER A 49 -16.61 -9.62 -0.26
C SER A 49 -15.10 -9.63 0.00
N GLU A 50 -14.45 -10.69 -0.44
CA GLU A 50 -13.01 -10.86 -0.34
C GLU A 50 -12.42 -11.20 -1.72
N VAL A 51 -11.28 -10.59 -2.05
CA VAL A 51 -10.52 -10.84 -3.27
C VAL A 51 -9.06 -11.05 -2.89
N SER A 52 -8.45 -12.12 -3.42
CA SER A 52 -7.04 -12.45 -3.19
C SER A 52 -6.27 -12.50 -4.50
N ALA A 53 -5.04 -12.01 -4.49
CA ALA A 53 -4.10 -12.17 -5.59
C ALA A 53 -2.66 -12.26 -5.09
N GLY A 54 -1.81 -12.95 -5.85
CA GLY A 54 -0.37 -12.98 -5.61
C GLY A 54 0.27 -11.61 -5.85
N PRO A 55 1.46 -11.35 -5.28
CA PRO A 55 2.23 -10.13 -5.51
C PRO A 55 2.60 -9.99 -6.99
N ASP A 56 2.70 -8.75 -7.48
CA ASP A 56 3.16 -8.46 -8.86
C ASP A 56 4.59 -7.95 -8.93
N ARG A 57 5.21 -7.65 -7.78
CA ARG A 57 6.61 -7.23 -7.68
C ARG A 57 7.34 -7.96 -6.57
N ALA A 58 8.63 -8.13 -6.79
CA ALA A 58 9.57 -8.55 -5.77
C ALA A 58 10.78 -7.61 -5.76
N GLN A 59 11.34 -7.36 -4.59
CA GLN A 59 12.55 -6.57 -4.41
C GLN A 59 13.61 -7.39 -3.68
N VAL A 60 14.84 -7.34 -4.18
CA VAL A 60 16.00 -7.94 -3.53
C VAL A 60 17.06 -6.87 -3.34
N VAL A 61 17.65 -6.81 -2.16
CA VAL A 61 18.70 -5.85 -1.83
C VAL A 61 20.01 -6.59 -1.63
N VAL A 62 21.03 -6.16 -2.38
CA VAL A 62 22.40 -6.65 -2.27
C VAL A 62 23.24 -5.57 -1.61
N ARG A 63 23.79 -5.86 -0.45
CA ARG A 63 24.58 -4.90 0.35
C ARG A 63 26.04 -5.29 0.35
N VAL A 64 26.89 -4.32 0.09
CA VAL A 64 28.34 -4.44 0.22
C VAL A 64 28.84 -3.32 1.10
N SER A 65 29.72 -3.65 2.04
CA SER A 65 30.35 -2.66 2.90
C SER A 65 31.84 -2.91 3.07
N SER A 66 32.57 -1.86 3.44
CA SER A 66 33.99 -1.91 3.73
C SER A 66 34.35 -0.86 4.76
N THR A 67 35.04 -1.28 5.81
CA THR A 67 35.61 -0.39 6.83
C THR A 67 37.12 -0.36 6.67
N LYS A 68 37.71 0.82 6.47
CA LYS A 68 39.16 1.02 6.30
C LYS A 68 39.62 2.28 7.02
N GLU A 69 40.88 2.29 7.46
CA GLU A 69 41.51 3.47 8.06
C GLU A 69 41.61 4.64 7.07
N ALA A 70 41.85 4.34 5.79
CA ALA A 70 41.87 5.31 4.72
C ALA A 70 40.52 5.37 3.98
N ALA A 71 39.92 6.56 3.93
CA ALA A 71 38.67 6.83 3.20
C ALA A 71 38.73 6.39 1.73
N ALA A 72 39.86 6.65 1.06
CA ALA A 72 40.05 6.30 -0.34
C ALA A 72 39.99 4.78 -0.56
N GLU A 73 40.58 4.00 0.34
CA GLU A 73 40.60 2.53 0.23
C GLU A 73 39.22 1.92 0.52
N ALA A 74 38.46 2.47 1.48
CA ALA A 74 37.07 2.04 1.71
C ALA A 74 36.20 2.27 0.46
N LYS A 75 36.25 3.48 -0.11
CA LYS A 75 35.52 3.82 -1.34
C LYS A 75 35.93 2.94 -2.51
N LYS A 76 37.23 2.78 -2.74
CA LYS A 76 37.77 1.97 -3.83
C LYS A 76 37.37 0.50 -3.71
N SER A 77 37.36 -0.05 -2.49
CA SER A 77 36.94 -1.41 -2.21
C SER A 77 35.46 -1.62 -2.55
N VAL A 78 34.59 -0.72 -2.10
CA VAL A 78 33.14 -0.82 -2.36
C VAL A 78 32.81 -0.58 -3.82
N CYS A 79 33.38 0.45 -4.45
CA CYS A 79 33.13 0.75 -5.87
C CYS A 79 33.46 -0.45 -6.77
N ARG A 80 34.63 -1.09 -6.57
CA ARG A 80 35.00 -2.28 -7.37
C ARG A 80 34.01 -3.43 -7.24
N ARG A 81 33.56 -3.72 -6.01
CA ARG A 81 32.58 -4.79 -5.78
C ARG A 81 31.22 -4.42 -6.36
N LEU A 82 30.79 -3.18 -6.20
CA LEU A 82 29.57 -2.67 -6.79
C LEU A 82 29.59 -2.77 -8.32
N ASP A 83 30.71 -2.42 -8.95
CA ASP A 83 30.87 -2.51 -10.41
C ASP A 83 30.76 -3.97 -10.86
N TYR A 84 31.40 -4.90 -10.15
CA TYR A 84 31.30 -6.33 -10.41
C TYR A 84 29.86 -6.85 -10.27
N ILE A 85 29.15 -6.46 -9.20
CA ILE A 85 27.75 -6.85 -8.97
C ILE A 85 26.87 -6.32 -10.10
N THR A 86 27.00 -5.02 -10.43
CA THR A 86 26.17 -4.37 -11.45
C THR A 86 26.43 -5.00 -12.83
N GLN A 87 27.69 -5.26 -13.17
CA GLN A 87 28.05 -5.96 -14.40
C GLN A 87 27.49 -7.38 -14.45
N SER A 88 27.57 -8.12 -13.34
CA SER A 88 27.03 -9.47 -13.22
C SER A 88 25.52 -9.50 -13.41
N LEU A 89 24.79 -8.52 -12.85
CA LEU A 89 23.35 -8.36 -13.02
C LEU A 89 22.97 -8.08 -14.48
N GLN A 90 23.72 -7.19 -15.14
CA GLN A 90 23.50 -6.88 -16.56
C GLN A 90 23.75 -8.10 -17.46
N GLN A 91 24.78 -8.90 -17.16
CA GLN A 91 25.04 -10.15 -17.88
C GLN A 91 23.93 -11.19 -17.74
N GLN A 92 23.23 -11.19 -16.59
CA GLN A 92 22.04 -12.02 -16.38
C GLN A 92 20.75 -11.42 -16.97
N GLY A 93 20.85 -10.30 -17.69
CA GLY A 93 19.73 -9.66 -18.37
C GLY A 93 18.85 -8.78 -17.49
N VAL A 94 19.33 -8.36 -16.31
CA VAL A 94 18.62 -7.39 -15.46
C VAL A 94 18.76 -6.00 -16.07
N GLN A 95 17.63 -5.37 -16.40
CA GLN A 95 17.61 -4.02 -16.96
C GLN A 95 18.03 -2.98 -15.94
N ALA A 96 18.78 -1.96 -16.38
CA ALA A 96 19.29 -0.90 -15.52
C ALA A 96 18.17 -0.11 -14.82
N GLU A 97 17.02 0.06 -15.46
CA GLU A 97 15.83 0.72 -14.89
C GLU A 97 15.26 0.02 -13.65
N ASN A 98 15.52 -1.30 -13.52
CA ASN A 98 15.09 -2.09 -12.38
C ASN A 98 16.12 -2.11 -11.25
N ILE A 99 17.26 -1.44 -11.42
CA ILE A 99 18.36 -1.40 -10.47
C ILE A 99 18.49 0.02 -9.92
N THR A 100 18.43 0.15 -8.60
CA THR A 100 18.74 1.39 -7.89
C THR A 100 19.93 1.16 -6.99
N VAL A 101 20.93 2.05 -7.07
CA VAL A 101 22.12 1.98 -6.24
C VAL A 101 22.15 3.15 -5.27
N THR A 102 22.23 2.84 -3.98
CA THR A 102 22.38 3.82 -2.90
C THR A 102 23.74 3.63 -2.25
N LYS A 103 24.43 4.72 -1.94
CA LYS A 103 25.75 4.71 -1.32
C LYS A 103 25.71 5.55 -0.06
N ASP A 104 26.24 5.02 1.03
CA ASP A 104 26.44 5.72 2.28
C ASP A 104 27.91 5.71 2.67
N PHE A 105 28.41 6.86 3.13
CA PHE A 105 29.79 6.99 3.56
C PHE A 105 29.85 7.75 4.87
N ARG A 106 30.37 7.09 5.91
CA ARG A 106 30.40 7.63 7.27
C ARG A 106 31.73 7.35 7.95
N ARG A 107 32.11 8.22 8.89
CA ARG A 107 33.24 7.98 9.79
C ARG A 107 32.76 7.12 10.95
N VAL A 108 33.51 6.07 11.28
CA VAL A 108 33.21 5.16 12.41
C VAL A 108 34.48 5.05 13.24
N GLU A 109 34.44 5.63 14.44
CA GLU A 109 35.59 5.71 15.36
C GLU A 109 36.84 6.30 14.67
N ASN A 110 37.89 5.48 14.53
CA ASN A 110 39.17 5.82 13.91
C ASN A 110 39.27 5.39 12.43
N ALA A 111 38.17 4.93 11.85
CA ALA A 111 38.10 4.44 10.48
C ALA A 111 36.98 5.10 9.67
N TYR A 112 36.92 4.75 8.40
CA TYR A 112 35.87 5.14 7.46
C TYR A 112 35.12 3.90 7.02
N HIS A 113 33.79 3.98 7.09
CA HIS A 113 32.88 2.96 6.62
C HIS A 113 32.20 3.44 5.35
N MET A 114 32.30 2.63 4.32
CA MET A 114 31.57 2.80 3.06
C MET A 114 30.60 1.65 2.93
N GLU A 115 29.36 1.96 2.57
CA GLU A 115 28.32 0.99 2.28
C GLU A 115 27.67 1.32 0.94
N ALA A 116 27.33 0.30 0.17
CA ALA A 116 26.51 0.44 -1.01
C ALA A 116 25.42 -0.65 -1.03
N GLU A 117 24.23 -0.24 -1.41
CA GLU A 117 23.07 -1.10 -1.55
C GLU A 117 22.63 -1.08 -3.01
N VAL A 118 22.45 -2.26 -3.58
CA VAL A 118 21.91 -2.48 -4.91
C VAL A 118 20.53 -3.07 -4.74
N CYS A 119 19.51 -2.24 -4.94
CA CYS A 119 18.12 -2.62 -4.89
C CYS A 119 17.66 -3.03 -6.29
N ILE A 120 17.15 -4.24 -6.42
CA ILE A 120 16.74 -4.82 -7.70
C ILE A 120 15.24 -5.14 -7.64
N THR A 121 14.49 -4.63 -8.60
CA THR A 121 13.05 -4.89 -8.74
C THR A 121 12.79 -5.95 -9.79
N PHE A 122 12.00 -6.96 -9.45
CA PHE A 122 11.63 -8.08 -10.32
C PHE A 122 10.13 -8.15 -10.52
N THR A 123 9.73 -8.52 -11.74
CA THR A 123 8.36 -8.92 -12.10
C THR A 123 8.25 -10.44 -12.30
N GLU A 124 9.35 -11.08 -12.72
CA GLU A 124 9.41 -12.52 -12.99
C GLU A 124 10.13 -13.25 -11.84
N PHE A 125 9.35 -13.90 -10.96
CA PHE A 125 9.89 -14.52 -9.75
C PHE A 125 10.81 -15.73 -10.02
N GLY A 126 10.60 -16.46 -11.11
CA GLY A 126 11.51 -17.52 -11.53
C GLY A 126 12.90 -16.99 -11.92
N LYS A 127 12.94 -15.88 -12.67
CA LYS A 127 14.20 -15.20 -13.01
C LYS A 127 14.88 -14.65 -11.77
N MET A 128 14.11 -14.03 -10.87
CA MET A 128 14.61 -13.55 -9.58
C MET A 128 15.31 -14.66 -8.80
N GLN A 129 14.69 -15.83 -8.65
CA GLN A 129 15.30 -16.94 -7.90
C GLN A 129 16.62 -17.41 -8.53
N ASN A 130 16.66 -17.57 -9.86
CA ASN A 130 17.89 -17.94 -10.56
C ASN A 130 19.00 -16.91 -10.36
N ILE A 131 18.66 -15.62 -10.44
CA ILE A 131 19.61 -14.53 -10.24
C ILE A 131 20.08 -14.50 -8.78
N CYS A 132 19.19 -14.67 -7.80
CA CYS A 132 19.58 -14.71 -6.38
C CYS A 132 20.57 -15.86 -6.11
N ASN A 133 20.28 -17.06 -6.63
CA ASN A 133 21.18 -18.20 -6.51
C ASN A 133 22.55 -17.92 -7.16
N PHE A 134 22.54 -17.36 -8.38
CA PHE A 134 23.76 -16.97 -9.07
C PHE A 134 24.58 -15.94 -8.27
N LEU A 135 23.94 -14.93 -7.68
CA LEU A 135 24.63 -13.94 -6.85
C LEU A 135 25.23 -14.57 -5.60
N VAL A 136 24.53 -15.49 -4.94
CA VAL A 136 25.05 -16.25 -3.77
C VAL A 136 26.28 -17.08 -4.17
N GLU A 137 26.27 -17.71 -5.35
CA GLU A 137 27.38 -18.53 -5.84
C GLU A 137 28.59 -17.71 -6.30
N LYS A 138 28.36 -16.52 -6.89
CA LYS A 138 29.42 -15.71 -7.50
C LYS A 138 30.02 -14.67 -6.57
N LEU A 139 29.26 -14.17 -5.60
CA LEU A 139 29.72 -13.13 -4.68
C LEU A 139 30.36 -13.74 -3.45
N ASP A 140 31.36 -13.04 -2.92
CA ASP A 140 32.06 -13.48 -1.73
C ASP A 140 31.26 -13.16 -0.45
N SER A 141 31.60 -13.82 0.66
CA SER A 141 30.90 -13.70 1.95
C SER A 141 30.77 -12.29 2.55
N SER A 142 31.49 -11.29 2.02
CA SER A 142 31.32 -9.89 2.44
C SER A 142 30.10 -9.20 1.83
N VAL A 143 29.41 -9.85 0.89
CA VAL A 143 28.17 -9.35 0.30
C VAL A 143 26.98 -10.01 0.98
N VAL A 144 26.03 -9.20 1.42
CA VAL A 144 24.78 -9.66 2.05
C VAL A 144 23.65 -9.51 1.04
N ILE A 145 22.98 -10.61 0.73
CA ILE A 145 21.79 -10.63 -0.13
C ILE A 145 20.58 -10.80 0.79
N SER A 146 19.66 -9.84 0.76
CA SER A 146 18.44 -9.90 1.56
C SER A 146 17.47 -10.93 0.99
N PRO A 147 16.58 -11.51 1.82
CA PRO A 147 15.42 -12.23 1.31
C PRO A 147 14.59 -11.34 0.37
N PRO A 148 13.95 -11.92 -0.66
CA PRO A 148 13.04 -11.17 -1.52
C PRO A 148 11.84 -10.63 -0.74
N GLN A 149 11.54 -9.35 -0.94
CA GLN A 149 10.33 -8.72 -0.43
C GLN A 149 9.30 -8.63 -1.54
N PHE A 150 8.16 -9.27 -1.35
CA PHE A 150 7.07 -9.27 -2.33
C PHE A 150 6.02 -8.22 -1.97
N TYR A 151 5.54 -7.50 -2.97
CA TYR A 151 4.55 -6.44 -2.75
C TYR A 151 3.65 -6.24 -3.98
N HIS A 152 2.54 -5.55 -3.75
CA HIS A 152 1.65 -5.11 -4.82
C HIS A 152 1.94 -3.67 -5.23
N THR A 153 1.95 -3.41 -6.53
CA THR A 153 1.95 -2.02 -7.01
C THR A 153 0.58 -1.38 -6.79
N PRO A 154 0.49 -0.06 -6.59
CA PRO A 154 -0.79 0.63 -6.43
C PRO A 154 -1.79 0.32 -7.56
N GLY A 155 -1.31 0.23 -8.81
CA GLY A 155 -2.15 -0.13 -9.95
C GLY A 155 -2.70 -1.55 -9.89
N SER A 156 -1.93 -2.52 -9.40
CA SER A 156 -2.41 -3.90 -9.21
C SER A 156 -3.50 -3.98 -8.14
N VAL A 157 -3.34 -3.23 -7.03
CA VAL A 157 -4.37 -3.16 -5.98
C VAL A 157 -5.65 -2.50 -6.51
N GLU A 158 -5.53 -1.43 -7.29
CA GLU A 158 -6.67 -0.75 -7.90
C GLU A 158 -7.40 -1.66 -8.90
N ASN A 159 -6.67 -2.40 -9.73
CA ASN A 159 -7.24 -3.38 -10.64
C ASN A 159 -8.00 -4.50 -9.91
N LEU A 160 -7.50 -4.96 -8.76
CA LEU A 160 -8.20 -5.95 -7.93
C LEU A 160 -9.48 -5.38 -7.31
N ARG A 161 -9.48 -4.11 -6.93
CA ARG A 161 -10.67 -3.44 -6.43
C ARG A 161 -11.72 -3.27 -7.53
N ASN A 162 -11.28 -2.93 -8.74
CA ASN A 162 -12.16 -2.72 -9.89
C ASN A 162 -12.66 -4.03 -10.51
N SER A 163 -11.96 -5.15 -10.31
CA SER A 163 -12.42 -6.47 -10.75
C SER A 163 -13.61 -6.97 -9.93
N TRP A 164 -13.76 -6.49 -8.70
CA TRP A 164 -14.95 -6.75 -7.90
C TRP A 164 -16.12 -5.89 -8.40
N ASN A 165 -17.07 -6.54 -9.08
CA ASN A 165 -18.32 -5.92 -9.50
C ASN A 165 -19.43 -6.21 -8.48
N PRO A 166 -19.93 -5.23 -7.71
CA PRO A 166 -21.02 -5.44 -6.75
C PRO A 166 -22.32 -5.89 -7.43
N SER A 167 -22.52 -5.54 -8.70
CA SER A 167 -23.77 -5.74 -9.46
C SER A 167 -24.04 -7.20 -9.84
N SER A 168 -23.05 -8.11 -9.70
CA SER A 168 -23.22 -9.54 -9.98
C SER A 168 -23.74 -10.33 -8.76
N THR A 169 -23.88 -9.68 -7.61
CA THR A 169 -24.39 -10.32 -6.39
C THR A 169 -25.91 -10.31 -6.43
N SER A 170 -26.51 -11.50 -6.32
CA SER A 170 -27.96 -11.69 -6.29
C SER A 170 -28.61 -10.76 -5.25
N GLN A 171 -29.64 -10.01 -5.66
CA GLN A 171 -30.38 -9.16 -4.73
C GLN A 171 -30.95 -10.03 -3.57
N PRO A 172 -30.81 -9.60 -2.30
CA PRO A 172 -31.46 -10.29 -1.20
C PRO A 172 -32.97 -10.24 -1.42
N THR A 173 -33.58 -11.41 -1.67
CA THR A 173 -35.03 -11.51 -1.82
C THR A 173 -35.66 -11.40 -0.44
N ILE A 174 -36.12 -10.20 -0.07
CA ILE A 174 -36.87 -9.98 1.15
C ILE A 174 -38.32 -10.38 0.87
N THR A 175 -38.74 -11.53 1.38
CA THR A 175 -40.15 -11.96 1.34
C THR A 175 -40.91 -11.29 2.49
N PRO A 176 -41.91 -10.43 2.20
CA PRO A 176 -42.76 -9.87 3.25
C PRO A 176 -43.67 -10.98 3.82
N ARG A 177 -43.77 -11.04 5.16
CA ARG A 177 -44.75 -11.87 5.88
C ARG A 177 -46.12 -11.20 5.93
#